data_AF-A0A2X2TIV6-F1
#
_entry.id   AF-A0A2X2TIV6-F1
#
_cell.length_a   1.000
_cell.length_b   1.000
_cell.length_c   1.000
_cell.angle_alpha   90.00
_cell.angle_beta   90.00
_cell.angle_gamma   90.00
#
_symmetry.space_group_name_H-M   'P 1'
#
loop_
_entity.id
_entity.type
_entity.pdbx_description
1 polymer ?
#
loop_
_entity_poly.entity_id
_entity_poly.type
_entity_poly.pdbx_seq_one_letter_code
_entity_poly.pdbx_strand_id
1 'polypeptide(L)' 'MGDRNTERKLFRDKLLKGLDVAYKRMIAEKRENKQKIIIWEEGKIVTINP' A
#
# COMPACT_ATOMS: atom_id res chain seq x y z
N MET A 1 -9.77 -30.02 14.35
CA MET A 1 -9.97 -28.56 14.50
C MET A 1 -8.93 -27.87 13.65
N GLY A 2 -9.35 -27.17 12.59
CA GLY A 2 -8.43 -26.42 11.74
C GLY A 2 -7.68 -25.37 12.55
N ASP A 3 -6.39 -25.21 12.25
CA ASP A 3 -5.51 -24.32 12.98
C ASP A 3 -5.91 -22.86 12.67
N ARG A 4 -6.78 -22.29 13.52
CA ARG A 4 -7.32 -20.93 13.40
C ARG A 4 -6.22 -19.86 13.25
N ASN A 5 -4.99 -20.16 13.68
CA ASN A 5 -3.85 -19.27 13.48
C ASN A 5 -3.41 -19.20 12.00
N THR A 6 -3.46 -20.32 11.29
CA THR A 6 -3.10 -20.42 9.87
C THR A 6 -4.10 -19.64 9.00
N GLU A 7 -5.39 -19.77 9.28
CA GLU A 7 -6.44 -19.03 8.57
C GLU A 7 -6.33 -17.51 8.80
N ARG A 8 -6.10 -17.08 10.05
CA ARG A 8 -5.90 -15.66 10.37
C ARG A 8 -4.65 -15.09 9.70
N LYS A 9 -3.57 -15.87 9.61
CA LYS A 9 -2.35 -15.47 8.90
C LYS A 9 -2.60 -15.31 7.40
N LEU A 10 -3.21 -16.30 6.77
CA LEU A 10 -3.59 -16.26 5.34
C LEU A 10 -4.50 -15.08 5.02
N PHE A 11 -5.46 -14.78 5.89
CA PHE A 11 -6.35 -13.63 5.73
C PHE A 11 -5.58 -12.30 5.78
N ARG A 12 -4.70 -12.13 6.77
CA ARG A 12 -3.85 -10.93 6.88
C ARG A 12 -2.94 -10.76 5.67
N ASP A 13 -2.33 -11.86 5.20
CA ASP A 13 -1.46 -11.81 4.01
C ASP A 13 -2.21 -11.38 2.77
N LYS A 14 -3.46 -11.85 2.58
CA LYS A 14 -4.33 -11.40 1.48
C LYS A 14 -4.68 -9.93 1.59
N LEU A 15 -5.00 -9.44 2.79
CA LEU A 15 -5.27 -8.02 3.01
C LEU A 15 -4.06 -7.15 2.70
N LEU A 16 -2.87 -7.52 3.20
CA LEU A 16 -1.64 -6.78 2.95
C LEU A 16 -1.31 -6.73 1.45
N LYS A 17 -1.45 -7.85 0.73
CA LYS A 17 -1.28 -7.88 -0.73
C LYS A 17 -2.28 -6.97 -1.45
N GLY A 18 -3.54 -6.98 -1.03
CA GLY A 18 -4.57 -6.10 -1.61
C GLY A 18 -4.25 -4.62 -1.42
N LEU A 19 -3.81 -4.25 -0.22
CA LEU A 19 -3.41 -2.87 0.11
C LEU A 19 -2.16 -2.43 -0.68
N ASP A 20 -1.17 -3.29 -0.83
CA ASP A 20 0.04 -3.00 -1.63
C ASP A 20 -0.31 -2.75 -3.11
N VAL A 21 -1.19 -3.59 -3.68
CA VAL A 21 -1.66 -3.40 -5.06
C VAL A 21 -2.45 -2.09 -5.21
N ALA A 22 -3.34 -1.78 -4.26
CA ALA A 22 -4.12 -0.55 -4.27
C ALA A 22 -3.21 0.69 -4.19
N TYR A 23 -2.19 0.65 -3.32
CA TYR A 23 -1.22 1.72 -3.18
C TYR A 23 -0.47 1.97 -4.49
N LYS A 24 0.06 0.92 -5.12
CA LYS A 24 0.78 1.04 -6.41
C LYS A 24 -0.08 1.66 -7.50
N ARG A 25 -1.36 1.27 -7.59
CA ARG A 25 -2.32 1.84 -8.55
C ARG A 25 -2.58 3.32 -8.30
N MET A 26 -2.83 3.70 -7.04
CA MET A 26 -3.03 5.10 -6.66
C MET A 26 -1.81 5.97 -7.03
N ILE A 27 -0.59 5.48 -6.80
CA ILE A 27 0.63 6.20 -7.16
C ILE A 27 0.74 6.36 -8.69
N ALA A 28 0.44 5.30 -9.45
CA ALA A 28 0.47 5.36 -10.91
C ALA A 28 -0.54 6.39 -11.47
N GLU A 29 -1.79 6.39 -10.98
CA GLU A 29 -2.81 7.36 -11.39
C GLU A 29 -2.41 8.80 -11.03
N LYS A 30 -1.81 9.01 -9.84
CA LYS A 30 -1.33 10.34 -9.45
C LYS A 30 -0.19 10.82 -10.34
N ARG A 31 0.72 9.94 -10.75
CA ARG A 31 1.80 10.26 -11.69
C ARG A 31 1.27 10.62 -13.08
N GLU A 32 0.33 9.84 -13.62
CA GLU A 32 -0.31 10.10 -14.91
C GLU A 32 -0.99 11.48 -14.93
N ASN A 33 -1.69 11.82 -13.84
CA ASN A 33 -2.37 13.10 -13.67
C ASN A 33 -1.43 14.25 -13.24
N LYS A 34 -0.12 14.01 -13.17
CA LYS A 34 0.90 14.97 -12.70
C LYS A 34 0.57 15.60 -11.33
N GLN A 35 -0.09 14.83 -10.47
CA GLN A 35 -0.46 15.27 -9.13
C GLN A 35 0.71 15.09 -8.17
N LYS A 36 0.91 16.06 -7.29
CA LYS A 36 1.91 15.96 -6.21
C LYS A 36 1.55 14.81 -5.27
N ILE A 37 2.54 14.00 -4.92
CA ILE A 37 2.39 12.90 -3.96
C ILE A 37 3.21 13.27 -2.73
N ILE A 38 2.55 13.36 -1.58
CA ILE A 38 3.19 13.66 -0.30
C ILE A 38 3.21 12.36 0.50
N ILE A 39 4.41 11.88 0.84
CA ILE A 39 4.60 10.67 1.63
C ILE A 39 5.39 10.99 2.90
N TRP A 40 5.22 10.15 3.91
CA TRP A 40 6.04 10.17 5.11
C TRP A 40 7.15 9.14 4.96
N GLU A 41 8.40 9.57 4.90
CA GLU A 41 9.57 8.71 4.75
C GLU A 41 10.63 9.15 5.76
N GLU A 42 11.16 8.18 6.54
CA GLU A 42 12.23 8.41 7.53
C GLU A 42 11.97 9.57 8.52
N GLY A 43 10.72 9.71 8.99
CA GLY A 43 10.39 10.77 9.94
C GLY A 43 10.19 12.16 9.32
N LYS A 44 10.19 12.26 7.98
CA LYS A 44 10.03 13.51 7.24
C LYS A 44 8.93 13.41 6.20
N ILE A 45 8.34 14.55 5.89
CA ILE A 45 7.37 14.67 4.80
C ILE A 45 8.16 14.90 3.50
N VAL A 46 8.10 13.94 2.59
CA VAL A 46 8.76 13.98 1.28
C VAL A 46 7.72 14.20 0.20
N THR A 47 8.01 15.11 -0.74
CA THR A 47 7.18 15.33 -1.92
C THR A 47 7.81 14.62 -3.11
N ILE A 48 7.08 13.67 -3.69
CA ILE A 48 7.43 13.04 -4.95
C ILE A 48 6.75 13.87 -6.05
N ASN A 49 7.56 14.53 -6.87
CA ASN A 49 7.07 15.11 -8.11
C ASN A 49 6.83 13.98 -9.13
N PRO A 50 5.78 14.09 -9.96
CA PRO A 50 5.45 13.12 -11.01
C PRO A 50 6.60 12.83 -11.96
#